data_AF-A0A1V9FS47-F1
#
_entry.id   AF-A0A1V9FS47-F1
#
_cell.length_a   1.000
_cell.length_b   1.000
_cell.length_c   1.000
_cell.angle_alpha   90.00
_cell.angle_beta   90.00
_cell.angle_gamma   90.00
#
_symmetry.space_group_name_H-M   'P 1'
#
loop_
_entity.id
_entity.type
_entity.pdbx_description
1 polymer ?
#
loop_
_entity_poly.entity_id
_entity_poly.type
_entity_poly.pdbx_seq_one_letter_code
_entity_poly.pdbx_strand_id
1 'polypeptide(L)'
;MIELVEKLSAGNHPVQANRPDKTAKALKERIDLGYVHILFKETGTELGIKLNKNYCDFTRADFDTGDGILHIEGGVTLNYEKVKCVADITLKTMEGIGFLVPVNKEEYDALMNNSNTEV
;
A
#
# COMPACT_ATOMS: atom_id res chain seq x y z
N MET A 1 16.31 18.13 0.14
CA MET A 1 14.96 17.76 0.59
C MET A 1 14.63 16.37 0.05
N ILE A 2 15.19 15.34 0.69
CA ILE A 2 14.93 13.89 0.51
C ILE A 2 14.35 13.30 1.82
N GLU A 3 14.28 14.13 2.88
CA GLU A 3 14.01 13.71 4.25
C GLU A 3 12.71 12.93 4.47
N LEU A 4 11.66 13.15 3.67
CA LEU A 4 10.40 12.45 3.90
C LEU A 4 10.49 10.98 3.47
N VAL A 5 11.09 10.71 2.30
CA VAL A 5 11.31 9.34 1.83
C VAL A 5 12.27 8.63 2.77
N GLU A 6 13.37 9.29 3.15
CA GLU A 6 14.32 8.74 4.13
C GLU A 6 13.65 8.45 5.47
N LYS A 7 12.82 9.38 6.00
CA LYS A 7 12.09 9.16 7.26
C LYS A 7 11.15 7.97 7.18
N LEU A 8 10.33 7.91 6.12
CA LEU A 8 9.36 6.84 5.91
C LEU A 8 9.99 5.49 5.53
N SER A 9 11.25 5.52 5.08
CA SER A 9 12.06 4.32 4.83
C SER A 9 12.87 3.90 6.06
N ALA A 10 13.09 4.81 7.01
CA ALA A 10 13.88 4.60 8.22
C ALA A 10 13.06 4.00 9.36
N GLY A 11 12.35 2.90 9.07
CA GLY A 11 11.63 2.13 10.06
C GLY A 11 10.20 1.79 9.64
N ASN A 12 9.40 1.44 10.64
CA ASN A 12 8.03 0.98 10.51
C ASN A 12 7.10 2.07 11.04
N HIS A 13 6.22 2.60 10.20
CA HIS A 13 5.34 3.70 10.58
C HIS A 13 3.89 3.22 10.72
N PRO A 14 3.15 3.74 11.71
CA PRO A 14 1.74 3.44 11.83
C PRO A 14 0.97 4.01 10.64
N VAL A 15 0.30 3.14 9.90
CA VAL A 15 -0.48 3.50 8.72
C VAL A 15 -1.95 3.17 8.90
N GLN A 16 -2.80 3.85 8.12
CA GLN A 16 -4.22 3.61 8.08
C GLN A 16 -4.70 3.52 6.63
N ALA A 17 -5.41 2.45 6.29
CA ALA A 17 -5.92 2.24 4.94
C ALA A 17 -7.39 2.66 4.81
N ASN A 18 -7.80 2.87 3.56
CA ASN A 18 -9.21 2.96 3.15
C ASN A 18 -10.01 4.06 3.89
N ARG A 19 -9.48 5.29 3.86
CA ARG A 19 -10.27 6.45 4.29
C ARG A 19 -11.15 6.97 3.14
N PRO A 20 -12.39 7.41 3.42
CA PRO A 20 -13.05 7.43 4.74
C PRO A 20 -13.74 6.10 5.14
N ASP A 21 -14.05 5.22 4.19
CA ASP A 21 -14.80 3.99 4.41
C ASP A 21 -13.96 2.86 5.02
N LYS A 22 -13.91 2.73 6.34
CA LYS A 22 -13.11 1.69 7.03
C LYS A 22 -13.67 0.26 6.93
N THR A 23 -14.39 -0.07 5.87
CA THR A 23 -15.02 -1.39 5.69
C THR A 23 -14.16 -2.29 4.82
N ALA A 24 -14.12 -3.59 5.14
CA ALA A 24 -13.35 -4.56 4.37
C ALA A 24 -13.82 -4.62 2.91
N LYS A 25 -15.13 -4.44 2.69
CA LYS A 25 -15.73 -4.36 1.36
C LYS A 25 -15.17 -3.21 0.52
N ALA A 26 -15.11 -1.99 1.08
CA ALA A 26 -14.55 -0.85 0.36
C ALA A 26 -13.05 -1.06 0.07
N LEU A 27 -12.31 -1.72 0.98
CA LEU A 27 -10.89 -1.99 0.77
C LEU A 27 -10.71 -3.00 -0.37
N LYS A 28 -11.56 -4.04 -0.40
CA LYS A 28 -11.62 -5.01 -1.48
C LYS A 28 -11.92 -4.36 -2.83
N GLU A 29 -12.85 -3.41 -2.89
CA GLU A 29 -13.13 -2.65 -4.13
C GLU A 29 -11.91 -1.85 -4.60
N ARG A 30 -11.19 -1.19 -3.68
CA ARG A 30 -9.95 -0.46 -4.00
C ARG A 30 -8.82 -1.39 -4.46
N ILE A 31 -8.69 -2.55 -3.84
CA ILE A 31 -7.74 -3.60 -4.25
C ILE A 31 -8.09 -4.11 -5.65
N ASP A 32 -9.37 -4.31 -5.95
CA ASP A 32 -9.84 -4.77 -7.25
C ASP A 32 -9.51 -3.75 -8.36
N LEU A 33 -9.72 -2.46 -8.07
CA LEU A 33 -9.31 -1.33 -8.91
C LEU A 33 -7.77 -1.18 -9.03
N GLY A 34 -6.99 -1.87 -8.20
CA GLY A 34 -5.53 -1.83 -8.19
C GLY A 34 -4.94 -0.56 -7.56
N TYR A 35 -5.70 0.15 -6.74
CA TYR A 35 -5.24 1.41 -6.15
C TYR A 35 -5.87 1.68 -4.78
N VAL A 36 -5.02 1.90 -3.78
CA VAL A 36 -5.43 2.14 -2.39
C VAL A 36 -4.80 3.41 -1.84
N HIS A 37 -5.50 4.05 -0.91
CA HIS A 37 -4.95 5.17 -0.15
C HIS A 37 -4.45 4.67 1.20
N ILE A 38 -3.22 5.05 1.52
CA ILE A 38 -2.60 4.81 2.82
C ILE A 38 -2.21 6.14 3.44
N LEU A 39 -2.74 6.39 4.64
CA LEU A 39 -2.37 7.52 5.47
C LEU A 39 -1.29 7.09 6.46
N PHE A 40 -0.11 7.68 6.36
CA PHE A 40 0.93 7.60 7.38
C PHE A 40 0.56 8.50 8.54
N LYS A 41 0.15 7.92 9.67
CA LYS A 41 -0.41 8.68 10.80
C LYS A 41 0.63 9.57 11.49
N GLU A 42 1.89 9.14 11.47
CA GLU A 42 3.00 9.86 12.09
C GLU A 42 3.35 11.16 11.36
N THR A 43 3.41 11.12 10.03
CA THR A 43 3.74 12.29 9.20
C THR A 43 2.50 13.03 8.71
N GLY A 44 1.31 12.43 8.85
CA GLY A 44 0.06 12.95 8.27
C GLY A 44 0.03 12.90 6.74
N THR A 45 0.89 12.08 6.11
CA THR A 45 1.01 11.99 4.65
C THR A 45 0.06 10.95 4.10
N GLU A 46 -0.85 11.34 3.21
CA GLU A 46 -1.68 10.40 2.46
C GLU A 46 -1.03 10.09 1.11
N LEU A 47 -0.78 8.80 0.86
CA LEU A 47 -0.19 8.32 -0.38
C LEU A 47 -1.16 7.38 -1.10
N GLY A 48 -1.37 7.70 -2.37
CA GLY A 48 -2.04 6.85 -3.32
C GLY A 48 -1.10 5.81 -3.87
N ILE A 49 -1.30 4.55 -3.48
CA ILE A 49 -0.42 3.45 -3.85
C ILE A 49 -1.10 2.61 -4.90
N LYS A 50 -0.45 2.50 -6.06
CA LYS A 50 -0.87 1.58 -7.10
C LYS A 50 -0.39 0.19 -6.75
N LEU A 51 -1.34 -0.67 -6.38
CA LEU A 51 -1.07 -2.03 -5.94
C LEU A 51 -0.57 -2.87 -7.10
N ASN A 52 0.28 -3.83 -6.75
CA ASN A 52 0.63 -4.91 -7.65
C ASN A 52 0.14 -6.23 -7.07
N LYS A 53 -0.89 -6.82 -7.70
CA LYS A 53 -1.52 -8.07 -7.23
C LYS A 53 -0.53 -9.23 -7.15
N ASN A 54 0.58 -9.20 -7.90
CA ASN A 54 1.62 -10.24 -7.86
C ASN A 54 2.50 -10.15 -6.60
N TYR A 55 2.55 -8.98 -5.95
CA TYR A 55 3.32 -8.75 -4.72
C TYR A 55 2.44 -8.61 -3.47
N CYS A 56 1.13 -8.49 -3.63
CA CYS A 56 0.22 -8.43 -2.50
C CYS A 56 -0.17 -9.84 -2.05
N ASP A 57 -0.24 -10.05 -0.73
CA ASP A 57 -0.77 -11.27 -0.14
C ASP A 57 -2.08 -10.95 0.59
N PHE A 58 -3.17 -11.51 0.05
CA PHE A 58 -4.51 -11.41 0.62
C PHE A 58 -5.00 -12.74 1.18
N THR A 59 -4.15 -13.78 1.22
CA THR A 59 -4.55 -15.14 1.63
C THR A 59 -4.95 -15.18 3.11
N ARG A 60 -4.41 -14.25 3.90
CA ARG A 60 -4.67 -14.08 5.33
C ARG A 60 -5.77 -13.06 5.65
N ALA A 61 -6.36 -12.44 4.64
CA ALA A 61 -7.36 -11.38 4.80
C ALA A 61 -8.76 -11.93 4.52
N ASP A 62 -9.60 -12.01 5.55
CA ASP A 62 -11.00 -12.41 5.42
C ASP A 62 -11.88 -11.17 5.30
N PHE A 63 -12.20 -10.81 4.06
CA PHE A 63 -13.06 -9.65 3.76
C PHE A 63 -14.54 -9.88 4.11
N ASP A 64 -14.96 -11.14 4.33
CA ASP A 64 -16.32 -11.50 4.69
C ASP A 64 -16.54 -11.28 6.19
N THR A 65 -15.61 -11.74 7.04
CA THR A 65 -15.67 -11.52 8.49
C THR A 65 -15.05 -10.19 8.92
N GLY A 66 -14.29 -9.53 8.04
CA GLY A 66 -13.54 -8.31 8.36
C GLY A 66 -12.38 -8.56 9.33
N ASP A 67 -11.79 -9.75 9.31
CA ASP A 67 -10.70 -10.16 10.20
C ASP A 67 -9.49 -10.65 9.39
N GLY A 68 -8.32 -10.69 10.01
CA GLY A 68 -7.07 -11.01 9.33
C GLY A 68 -6.24 -9.80 8.89
N ILE A 69 -5.12 -10.11 8.24
CA ILE A 69 -4.07 -9.16 7.88
C ILE A 69 -3.85 -9.25 6.37
N LEU A 70 -3.82 -8.10 5.71
CA LEU A 70 -3.46 -7.97 4.31
C LEU A 70 -2.05 -7.41 4.20
N HIS A 71 -1.23 -8.06 3.38
CA HIS A 71 0.06 -7.53 2.96
C HIS A 71 -0.12 -6.89 1.59
N ILE A 72 0.14 -5.59 1.50
CA ILE A 72 0.05 -4.87 0.23
C ILE A 72 1.37 -4.24 -0.14
N GLU A 73 1.71 -4.42 -1.41
CA GLU A 73 2.89 -3.82 -2.02
C GLU A 73 2.47 -3.08 -3.29
N GLY A 74 3.00 -1.88 -3.46
CA GLY A 74 2.71 -1.09 -4.63
C GLY A 74 3.72 0.01 -4.88
N GLY A 75 3.74 0.50 -6.10
CA GLY A 75 4.60 1.62 -6.48
C GLY A 75 3.91 2.96 -6.23
N VAL A 76 4.68 3.94 -5.78
CA VAL A 76 4.25 5.34 -5.66
C VAL A 76 5.41 6.27 -6.02
N THR A 77 5.09 7.42 -6.60
CA THR A 77 6.08 8.46 -6.87
C THR A 77 5.91 9.56 -5.86
N LEU A 78 6.88 9.71 -4.95
CA LEU A 78 6.87 10.73 -3.91
C LEU A 78 7.98 11.74 -4.19
N ASN A 79 7.65 13.03 -4.34
CA ASN A 79 8.63 14.08 -4.63
C ASN A 79 9.55 13.77 -5.82
N TYR A 80 9.00 13.21 -6.91
CA TYR A 80 9.74 12.75 -8.10
C TYR A 80 10.63 11.51 -7.89
N GLU A 81 10.67 10.94 -6.68
CA GLU A 81 11.35 9.67 -6.40
C GLU A 81 10.40 8.49 -6.54
N LYS A 82 10.88 7.47 -7.24
CA LYS A 82 10.20 6.19 -7.41
C LYS A 82 10.44 5.34 -6.17
N VAL A 83 9.38 5.04 -5.43
CA VAL A 83 9.46 4.25 -4.21
C VAL A 83 8.41 3.13 -4.25
N LYS A 84 8.73 2.01 -3.62
CA LYS A 84 7.79 0.95 -3.30
C LYS A 84 7.24 1.22 -1.92
N CYS A 85 5.93 1.20 -1.76
CA CYS A 85 5.31 1.15 -0.45
C CYS A 85 4.95 -0.28 -0.11
N VAL A 86 5.33 -0.69 1.10
CA VAL A 86 4.97 -1.95 1.70
C VAL A 86 4.15 -1.64 2.94
N ALA A 87 2.96 -2.22 3.05
CA ALA A 87 2.11 -2.02 4.21
C ALA A 87 1.36 -3.30 4.58
N ASP A 88 1.41 -3.62 5.87
CA ASP A 88 0.61 -4.67 6.50
C ASP A 88 -0.54 -4.01 7.23
N ILE A 89 -1.78 -4.31 6.85
CA ILE A 89 -2.98 -3.71 7.43
C ILE A 89 -3.87 -4.80 8.03
N THR A 90 -4.40 -4.56 9.23
CA THR A 90 -5.39 -5.43 9.84
C THR A 90 -6.78 -5.00 9.40
N LEU A 91 -7.57 -5.91 8.82
CA LEU A 91 -8.93 -5.61 8.33
C LEU A 91 -9.86 -5.10 9.44
N LYS A 92 -9.69 -5.61 10.66
CA LYS A 92 -10.54 -5.30 11.80
C LYS A 92 -10.49 -3.83 12.22
N THR A 93 -9.30 -3.23 12.16
CA THR A 93 -9.05 -1.85 12.58
C THR A 93 -8.82 -0.91 11.40
N MET A 94 -8.51 -1.45 10.22
CA MET A 94 -7.96 -0.74 9.06
C MET A 94 -6.67 0.02 9.36
N GLU A 95 -5.94 -0.48 10.37
CA GLU A 95 -4.67 0.07 10.81
C GLU A 95 -3.59 -0.98 10.70
N GLY A 96 -2.36 -0.51 10.58
CA GLY A 96 -1.22 -1.40 10.61
C GLY A 96 0.09 -0.65 10.46
N ILE A 97 1.05 -1.28 9.82
CA ILE A 97 2.42 -0.79 9.72
C ILE A 97 2.82 -0.72 8.26
N GLY A 98 3.42 0.39 7.86
CA GLY A 98 3.93 0.55 6.51
C GLY A 98 5.21 1.36 6.48
N PHE A 99 5.96 1.16 5.41
CA PHE A 99 7.23 1.81 5.15
C PHE A 99 7.43 1.98 3.64
N LEU A 100 8.35 2.87 3.29
CA LEU A 100 8.77 3.09 1.91
C LEU A 100 10.11 2.40 1.67
N VAL A 101 10.31 1.95 0.45
CA VAL A 101 11.56 1.39 -0.03
C VAL A 101 11.92 2.13 -1.31
N PRO A 102 13.04 2.87 -1.34
CA PRO A 102 13.53 3.44 -2.59
C PRO A 102 13.86 2.31 -3.55
N VAL A 103 13.31 2.38 -4.75
CA VAL A 103 13.52 1.39 -5.80
C VAL A 103 14.11 2.06 -7.02
N ASN A 104 14.91 1.32 -7.77
CA ASN A 104 15.42 1.83 -9.03
C ASN A 104 14.30 1.86 -10.10
N LYS A 105 14.62 2.42 -11.27
CA LYS A 105 13.66 2.54 -12.37
C LYS A 105 13.13 1.17 -12.82
N GLU A 106 13.98 0.15 -12.93
CA GLU A 106 13.61 -1.18 -13.42
C GLU A 106 12.67 -1.90 -12.44
N GLU A 107 12.99 -1.86 -11.15
CA GLU A 107 12.14 -2.39 -10.08
C GLU A 107 10.79 -1.68 -10.03
N TYR A 108 10.79 -0.34 -10.14
CA TYR A 108 9.54 0.42 -10.21
C TYR A 108 8.73 0.08 -11.45
N ASP A 109 9.37 -0.05 -12.61
CA ASP A 109 8.69 -0.40 -13.84
C ASP A 109 8.12 -1.84 -13.73
N ALA A 110 8.82 -2.77 -13.06
CA ALA A 110 8.28 -4.11 -12.75
C ALA A 110 7.08 -4.07 -11.79
N LEU A 111 7.13 -3.22 -10.74
CA LEU A 111 5.99 -2.98 -9.83
C LEU A 111 4.80 -2.36 -10.56
N MET A 112 5.06 -1.50 -11.54
CA MET A 112 4.03 -0.83 -12.34
C MET A 112 3.50 -1.70 -13.47
N ASN A 113 4.28 -2.68 -13.92
CA ASN A 113 3.92 -3.64 -14.94
C ASN A 113 3.02 -4.72 -14.33
N ASN A 114 1.84 -4.29 -13.90
CA ASN A 114 0.67 -5.14 -13.77
C ASN A 114 0.30 -5.55 -15.20
N SER A 115 0.97 -6.57 -15.73
CA SER A 115 0.59 -7.19 -16.98
C SER A 115 -0.79 -7.81 -16.78
N ASN A 116 -1.83 -7.00 -17.00
CA ASN A 116 -3.13 -7.48 -17.44
C ASN A 116 -2.88 -8.12 -18.81
N THR A 117 -2.43 -9.36 -18.78
CA THR A 117 -2.53 -10.28 -19.91
C THR A 117 -3.72 -11.17 -19.59
N GLU A 118 -4.92 -10.60 -19.59
CA GLU A 118 -6.13 -11.40 -19.67
C GLU A 118 -7.05 -10.78 -20.73
N VAL A 119 -6.96 -11.43 -21.90
CA VAL A 119 -7.93 -11.64 -23.00
C VAL A 119 -8.46 -10.48 -23.83
#